data_AF-A0A937T0R9-F1
#
_entry.id   AF-A0A937T0R9-F1
#
_cell.length_a   1.000
_cell.length_b   1.000
_cell.length_c   1.000
_cell.angle_alpha   90.00
_cell.angle_beta   90.00
_cell.angle_gamma   90.00
#
_symmetry.space_group_name_H-M   'P 1'
#
loop_
_entity.id
_entity.type
_entity.pdbx_description
1 polymer ?
#
loop_
_entity_poly.entity_id
_entity_poly.type
_entity_poly.pdbx_seq_one_letter_code
_entity_poly.pdbx_strand_id
1 'polypeptide(L)'
;MSGIILELADPLLDGDVSNPKEVDFIVQLTIAAWNKSMFSAERQAAMEKEIIDTLVPSDGDAQQVGTIIQALDIVDDRRKKLFPNLRRFVADYDLQVSEGRVALNVLSESMSADR
;
A
#
# COMPACT_ATOMS: atom_id res chain seq x y z
N MET A 1 -4.86 -7.58 10.37
CA MET A 1 -4.52 -6.62 9.31
C MET A 1 -3.63 -7.19 8.20
N SER A 2 -2.59 -7.98 8.51
CA SER A 2 -1.68 -8.52 7.48
C SER A 2 -2.36 -9.18 6.27
N GLY A 3 -3.29 -10.11 6.51
CA GLY A 3 -4.00 -10.80 5.42
C GLY A 3 -4.81 -9.86 4.53
N ILE A 4 -5.32 -8.75 5.08
CA ILE A 4 -6.05 -7.74 4.31
C ILE A 4 -5.10 -6.99 3.38
N ILE A 5 -3.93 -6.59 3.90
CA ILE A 5 -2.92 -5.92 3.08
C ILE A 5 -2.43 -6.83 1.95
N LEU A 6 -2.16 -8.11 2.24
CA LEU A 6 -1.76 -9.06 1.20
C LEU A 6 -2.87 -9.30 0.17
N GLU A 7 -4.13 -9.38 0.59
CA GLU A 7 -5.29 -9.48 -0.32
C GLU A 7 -5.43 -8.24 -1.22
N LEU A 8 -5.05 -7.06 -0.73
CA LEU A 8 -5.08 -5.83 -1.54
C LEU A 8 -3.88 -5.74 -2.49
N ALA A 9 -2.72 -6.26 -2.08
CA ALA A 9 -1.49 -6.28 -2.86
C ALA A 9 -1.50 -7.34 -3.97
N ASP A 10 -2.30 -8.41 -3.81
CA ASP A 10 -2.35 -9.57 -4.71
C ASP A 10 -2.39 -9.24 -6.22
N PRO A 11 -3.22 -8.31 -6.72
CA PRO A 11 -3.25 -7.98 -8.15
C PRO A 11 -1.99 -7.25 -8.64
N LEU A 12 -1.26 -6.59 -7.74
CA LEU A 12 -0.01 -5.90 -8.09
C LEU A 12 1.16 -6.88 -8.09
N LEU A 13 1.11 -7.91 -7.24
CA LEU A 13 2.09 -9.00 -7.24
C LEU A 13 1.93 -9.92 -8.45
N ASP A 14 0.71 -10.06 -9.00
CA ASP A 14 0.39 -10.92 -10.16
C ASP A 14 0.88 -12.38 -9.99
N GLY A 15 0.91 -12.85 -8.75
CA GLY A 15 1.45 -14.17 -8.40
C GLY A 15 2.98 -14.30 -8.49
N ASP A 16 3.71 -13.26 -8.90
CA ASP A 16 5.17 -13.22 -8.88
C ASP A 16 5.69 -12.62 -7.57
N VAL A 17 6.34 -13.47 -6.79
CA VAL A 17 6.99 -13.11 -5.52
C VAL A 17 8.47 -13.53 -5.52
N SER A 18 9.05 -13.68 -6.71
CA SER A 18 10.43 -14.11 -6.90
C SER A 18 11.45 -12.99 -6.64
N ASN A 19 11.02 -11.73 -6.72
CA ASN A 19 11.85 -10.54 -6.52
C ASN A 19 11.53 -9.86 -5.18
N PRO A 20 12.33 -10.08 -4.12
CA PRO A 20 12.05 -9.52 -2.79
C PRO A 20 11.93 -8.00 -2.75
N LYS A 21 12.69 -7.27 -3.60
CA LYS A 21 12.64 -5.80 -3.63
C LYS A 21 11.33 -5.29 -4.21
N GLU A 22 10.82 -5.96 -5.22
CA GLU A 22 9.55 -5.62 -5.85
C GLU A 22 8.38 -5.96 -4.94
N VAL A 23 8.42 -7.12 -4.29
CA VAL A 23 7.44 -7.49 -3.26
C VAL A 23 7.42 -6.46 -2.13
N ASP A 24 8.59 -6.09 -1.61
CA ASP A 24 8.72 -5.07 -0.56
C ASP A 24 8.11 -3.73 -0.99
N PHE A 25 8.45 -3.28 -2.20
CA PHE A 25 7.88 -2.06 -2.78
C PHE A 25 6.34 -2.13 -2.91
N ILE A 26 5.80 -3.22 -3.42
CA ILE A 26 4.34 -3.40 -3.61
C ILE A 26 3.62 -3.41 -2.25
N VAL A 27 4.17 -4.08 -1.25
CA VAL A 27 3.59 -4.10 0.10
C VAL A 27 3.63 -2.71 0.74
N GLN A 28 4.75 -1.99 0.63
CA GLN A 28 4.88 -0.61 1.09
C GLN A 28 3.84 0.30 0.43
N LEU A 29 3.72 0.23 -0.89
CA LEU A 29 2.75 1.00 -1.66
C LEU A 29 1.31 0.67 -1.24
N THR A 30 1.00 -0.60 -1.04
CA THR A 30 -0.33 -1.05 -0.60
C THR A 30 -0.67 -0.53 0.80
N ILE A 31 0.28 -0.56 1.73
CA ILE A 31 0.10 0.01 3.08
C ILE A 31 -0.09 1.53 3.00
N ALA A 32 0.67 2.21 2.13
CA ALA A 32 0.55 3.65 1.93
C ALA A 32 -0.82 4.03 1.35
N ALA A 33 -1.30 3.32 0.33
CA ALA A 33 -2.64 3.48 -0.23
C ALA A 33 -3.74 3.23 0.82
N TRP A 34 -3.60 2.15 1.58
CA TRP A 34 -4.51 1.82 2.67
C TRP A 34 -4.58 2.95 3.71
N ASN A 35 -3.44 3.43 4.21
CA ASN A 35 -3.37 4.51 5.18
C ASN A 35 -3.88 5.84 4.60
N LYS A 36 -3.55 6.17 3.35
CA LYS A 36 -4.07 7.35 2.63
C LYS A 36 -5.59 7.41 2.75
N SER A 37 -6.25 6.28 2.51
CA SER A 37 -7.72 6.18 2.47
C SER A 37 -8.44 6.52 3.78
N MET A 38 -7.70 6.57 4.89
CA MET A 38 -8.21 6.89 6.23
C MET A 38 -8.25 8.39 6.51
N PHE A 39 -7.65 9.22 5.65
CA PHE A 39 -7.68 10.67 5.77
C PHE A 39 -8.87 11.30 5.02
N SER A 40 -9.17 12.56 5.31
CA SER A 40 -10.12 13.37 4.54
C SER A 40 -9.64 13.54 3.10
N ALA A 41 -10.57 13.76 2.16
CA ALA A 41 -10.24 13.92 0.74
C ALA A 41 -9.18 15.02 0.48
N GLU A 42 -9.27 16.14 1.20
CA GLU A 42 -8.27 17.22 1.13
C GLU A 42 -6.86 16.72 1.50
N ARG A 43 -6.75 15.92 2.56
CA ARG A 43 -5.46 15.39 3.02
C ARG A 43 -4.99 14.21 2.19
N GLN A 44 -5.88 13.47 1.54
CA GLN A 44 -5.51 12.36 0.65
C GLN A 44 -4.63 12.84 -0.51
N ALA A 45 -4.92 14.01 -1.11
CA ALA A 45 -4.10 14.55 -2.19
C ALA A 45 -2.68 14.90 -1.72
N ALA A 46 -2.53 15.45 -0.51
CA ALA A 46 -1.22 15.73 0.08
C ALA A 46 -0.44 14.45 0.36
N MET A 47 -1.12 13.42 0.91
CA MET A 47 -0.52 12.11 1.16
C MET A 47 -0.10 11.42 -0.14
N GLU A 48 -0.90 11.51 -1.20
CA GLU A 48 -0.54 10.92 -2.50
C GLU A 48 0.75 11.52 -3.06
N LYS A 49 0.88 12.85 -2.99
CA LYS A 49 2.10 13.54 -3.36
C LYS A 49 3.30 13.06 -2.51
N GLU A 50 3.13 12.95 -1.18
CA GLU A 50 4.18 12.47 -0.28
C GLU A 50 4.60 11.03 -0.59
N ILE A 51 3.65 10.15 -0.93
CA ILE A 51 3.92 8.77 -1.35
C ILE A 51 4.74 8.77 -2.64
N ILE A 52 4.34 9.55 -3.64
CA ILE A 52 5.07 9.66 -4.91
C ILE A 52 6.48 10.19 -4.66
N ASP A 53 6.63 11.27 -3.90
CA ASP A 53 7.94 11.88 -3.59
C ASP A 53 8.86 10.94 -2.80
N THR A 54 8.29 10.00 -2.02
CA THR A 54 9.05 9.03 -1.21
C THR A 54 9.43 7.79 -2.01
N LEU A 55 8.52 7.30 -2.85
CA LEU A 55 8.65 6.02 -3.55
C LEU A 55 9.26 6.16 -4.96
N VAL A 56 9.18 7.34 -5.57
CA VAL A 56 9.84 7.62 -6.85
C VAL A 56 11.28 8.06 -6.58
N PRO A 57 12.27 7.36 -7.16
CA PRO A 57 13.66 7.81 -7.13
C PRO A 57 13.83 9.22 -7.68
N SER A 58 14.85 9.94 -7.26
CA SER A 58 15.11 11.31 -7.74
C SER A 58 15.47 11.42 -9.23
N ASP A 59 15.80 10.29 -9.87
CA ASP A 59 15.96 10.13 -11.32
C ASP A 59 14.74 9.51 -12.01
N GLY A 60 13.63 9.35 -11.29
CA GLY A 60 12.43 8.73 -11.81
C GLY A 60 11.69 9.59 -12.84
N ASP A 61 11.04 8.91 -13.78
CA ASP A 61 10.36 9.55 -14.90
C ASP A 61 8.83 9.61 -14.73
N ALA A 62 8.17 10.31 -15.64
CA ALA A 62 6.71 10.46 -15.63
C ALA A 62 5.96 9.12 -15.77
N GLN A 63 6.59 8.11 -16.38
CA GLN A 63 5.99 6.80 -16.53
C GLN A 63 5.96 6.07 -15.18
N GLN A 64 7.03 6.14 -14.41
CA GLN A 64 7.08 5.56 -13.06
C GLN A 64 6.06 6.21 -12.12
N VAL A 65 5.92 7.54 -12.17
CA VAL A 65 4.87 8.26 -11.44
C VAL A 65 3.48 7.74 -11.83
N GLY A 66 3.23 7.59 -13.13
CA GLY A 66 1.97 7.04 -13.65
C GLY A 66 1.68 5.63 -13.14
N THR A 67 2.68 4.76 -13.10
CA THR A 67 2.54 3.39 -12.57
C THR A 67 2.16 3.39 -11.10
N ILE A 68 2.78 4.26 -10.28
CA ILE A 68 2.45 4.38 -8.85
C ILE A 68 1.01 4.85 -8.67
N ILE A 69 0.59 5.90 -9.38
CA ILE A 69 -0.79 6.40 -9.31
C ILE A 69 -1.78 5.30 -9.67
N GLN A 70 -1.53 4.57 -10.76
CA GLN A 70 -2.38 3.45 -11.16
C GLN A 70 -2.47 2.36 -10.09
N ALA A 71 -1.35 2.01 -9.45
CA ALA A 71 -1.33 1.03 -8.38
C ALA A 71 -2.07 1.52 -7.12
N LEU A 72 -1.97 2.81 -6.78
CA LEU A 72 -2.76 3.40 -5.68
C LEU A 72 -4.27 3.28 -5.95
N ASP A 73 -4.70 3.54 -7.19
CA ASP A 73 -6.11 3.43 -7.59
C ASP A 73 -6.62 1.99 -7.53
N ILE A 74 -5.82 1.02 -7.99
CA ILE A 74 -6.13 -0.42 -7.91
C ILE A 74 -6.38 -0.84 -6.45
N VAL A 75 -5.50 -0.43 -5.53
CA VAL A 75 -5.64 -0.73 -4.10
C VAL A 75 -6.86 -0.05 -3.51
N ASP A 76 -7.11 1.22 -3.86
CA ASP A 76 -8.24 1.99 -3.35
C ASP A 76 -9.60 1.38 -3.76
N ASP A 77 -9.74 1.00 -5.03
CA ASP A 77 -10.95 0.39 -5.56
C ASP A 77 -11.21 -0.99 -4.94
N ARG A 78 -10.17 -1.82 -4.79
CA ARG A 78 -10.32 -3.11 -4.08
C ARG A 78 -10.67 -2.90 -2.62
N ARG A 79 -10.04 -1.94 -1.94
CA ARG A 79 -10.33 -1.60 -0.54
C ARG A 79 -11.79 -1.20 -0.36
N LYS A 80 -12.33 -0.32 -1.21
CA LYS A 80 -13.75 0.07 -1.18
C LYS A 80 -14.68 -1.13 -1.41
N LYS A 81 -14.30 -2.07 -2.28
CA LYS A 81 -15.10 -3.25 -2.60
C LYS A 81 -15.09 -4.30 -1.49
N LEU A 82 -13.92 -4.59 -0.92
CA LEU A 82 -13.71 -5.72 -0.01
C LEU A 82 -13.83 -5.31 1.47
N PHE A 83 -13.38 -4.10 1.82
CA PHE A 83 -13.26 -3.64 3.20
C PHE A 83 -13.77 -2.20 3.41
N PRO A 84 -15.01 -1.85 2.98
CA PRO A 84 -15.50 -0.46 2.96
C PRO A 84 -15.54 0.21 4.34
N ASN A 85 -15.77 -0.58 5.39
CA ASN A 85 -16.03 -0.08 6.75
C ASN A 85 -14.82 -0.22 7.69
N LEU A 86 -13.73 -0.83 7.23
CA LEU A 86 -12.57 -1.06 8.09
C LEU A 86 -11.70 0.19 8.13
N ARG A 87 -11.45 0.69 9.34
CA ARG A 87 -10.85 1.99 9.61
C ARG A 87 -9.69 1.87 10.61
N ARG A 88 -8.58 1.30 10.16
CA ARG A 88 -7.38 1.04 10.98
C ARG A 88 -6.14 1.48 10.24
N PHE A 89 -5.29 2.29 10.84
CA PHE A 89 -3.98 2.63 10.32
C PHE A 89 -2.97 1.52 10.64
N VAL A 90 -2.09 1.22 9.69
CA VAL A 90 -0.89 0.40 9.92
C VAL A 90 0.26 1.35 10.24
N ALA A 91 0.81 1.25 11.45
CA ALA A 91 1.89 2.12 11.90
C ALA A 91 3.26 1.45 11.81
N ASP A 92 3.31 0.13 12.02
CA ASP A 92 4.54 -0.65 11.99
C ASP A 92 4.26 -2.07 11.50
N TYR A 93 5.21 -2.65 10.77
CA TYR A 93 5.10 -3.99 10.20
C TYR A 93 6.49 -4.61 9.98
N ASP A 94 6.53 -5.94 10.03
CA ASP A 94 7.65 -6.75 9.57
C ASP A 94 7.24 -7.49 8.30
N LEU A 95 8.08 -7.43 7.27
CA LEU A 95 7.87 -8.12 6.00
C LEU A 95 9.01 -9.08 5.75
N GLN A 96 8.67 -10.35 5.56
CA GLN A 96 9.62 -11.40 5.22
C GLN A 96 9.28 -11.96 3.85
N VAL A 97 10.25 -11.89 2.94
CA VAL A 97 10.16 -12.48 1.60
C VAL A 97 11.23 -13.55 1.49
N SER A 98 10.82 -14.81 1.35
CA SER A 98 11.74 -15.95 1.27
C SER A 98 11.16 -17.04 0.37
N GLU A 99 11.99 -17.57 -0.53
CA GLU A 99 11.67 -18.74 -1.37
C GLU A 99 10.28 -18.69 -2.05
N GLY A 100 9.91 -17.53 -2.60
CA GLY A 100 8.61 -17.35 -3.25
C GLY A 100 7.42 -17.34 -2.29
N ARG A 101 7.65 -16.98 -1.02
CA ARG A 101 6.61 -16.76 -0.01
C ARG A 101 6.74 -15.38 0.59
N VAL A 102 5.58 -14.78 0.88
CA VAL A 102 5.46 -13.47 1.52
C VAL A 102 4.76 -13.65 2.85
N ALA A 103 5.43 -13.25 3.92
CA ALA A 103 4.86 -13.20 5.26
C ALA A 103 4.90 -11.75 5.76
N LEU A 104 3.71 -11.17 5.94
CA LEU A 104 3.54 -9.84 6.51
C LEU A 104 3.03 -9.95 7.94
N ASN A 105 3.67 -9.26 8.87
CA ASN A 105 3.24 -9.15 10.26
C ASN A 105 3.04 -7.69 10.63
N VAL A 106 1.78 -7.25 10.77
CA VAL A 106 1.49 -5.91 11.28
C VAL A 106 1.77 -5.89 12.78
N LEU A 107 2.79 -5.12 13.18
CA LEU A 107 3.27 -5.03 14.56
C LEU A 107 2.46 -4.01 15.38
N SER A 108 2.01 -2.93 14.72
CA SER A 108 1.24 -1.87 15.36
C SER A 108 0.18 -1.32 14.43
N GLU A 109 -1.03 -1.15 14.97
CA GLU A 109 -2.18 -0.55 14.30
C GLU A 109 -2.96 0.37 15.25
N SER A 110 -3.60 1.40 14.70
CA SER A 110 -4.45 2.31 15.48
C SER A 110 -5.77 2.55 14.76
N MET A 111 -6.85 2.78 15.51
CA MET A 111 -8.12 3.18 14.92
C MET A 111 -7.97 4.57 14.30
N SER A 112 -8.47 4.78 13.08
CA SER A 112 -8.58 6.14 12.58
C SER A 112 -9.57 6.88 13.46
N ALA A 113 -9.16 7.98 14.08
CA ALA A 113 -10.08 8.82 14.82
C ALA A 113 -11.16 9.32 13.85
N ASP A 114 -12.42 8.97 14.11
CA ASP A 114 -13.58 9.49 13.37
C ASP A 114 -13.44 11.02 13.25
N ARG A 115 -13.39 11.51 12.02
CA ARG A 115 -13.47 12.93 11.68
C ARG A 115 -14.55 13.13 10.64
#